data_AF-A0A832M6M1-F1
#
_entry.id   AF-A0A832M6M1-F1
#
_cell.length_a   1.000
_cell.length_b   1.000
_cell.length_c   1.000
_cell.angle_alpha   90.00
_cell.angle_beta   90.00
_cell.angle_gamma   90.00
#
_symmetry.space_group_name_H-M   'P 1'
#
loop_
_entity.id
_entity.type
_entity.pdbx_description
1 polymer ?
#
loop_
_entity_poly.entity_id
_entity_poly.type
_entity_poly.pdbx_seq_one_letter_code
_entity_poly.pdbx_strand_id
1 'polypeptide(L)'
;MMRAVMLSMLAFLSASLPAAGDWRTAAEARIEQIRKSDLLLTVRDRKTDEPVPGLAITLKMKRHAYLFGTVVNEDMISQQDAEGERYRREILDNFNASVLENHQKWKFFEDSRKRPATDAALDWIHRHGLIHRGHTHIWQTFKYGVMVPQDVHLAAQRAQPDDLAHIRRRSLEHVHALGRHYRGQAAHWDVLNEQVEEHELTKVLHPDLPPSRAPILIDWFKAAQAADPSARLYINDYHILVGDFQKHKDVYEDTIRFLLENKAPLQGIGFQGHFHGGGLTRTSEQTWETLERFARFGLPLAVTEFDMFAKGWGETLEAEEQAQAEFFEQFLTTFYSHPATDTFMIWGFWDGRHWAGKGVFFRKDWTPKPAYAVWRKLVHGAWHSDAELRTAADGTARARLFQGDYEATLPGKDGPQTFEVRLRPDNTRFDLLADQPES
;
A
#
# COMPACT_ATOMS: atom_id res chain seq x y z
N MET A 1 32.62 -1.65 25.02
CA MET A 1 32.56 -1.11 23.64
C MET A 1 31.11 -1.14 23.18
N MET A 2 30.34 -0.11 23.50
CA MET A 2 28.94 0.06 23.08
C MET A 2 28.94 0.72 21.69
N ARG A 3 28.33 0.07 20.70
CA ARG A 3 28.02 0.70 19.41
C ARG A 3 26.71 1.47 19.57
N ALA A 4 26.80 2.80 19.52
CA ALA A 4 25.67 3.69 19.42
C ALA A 4 24.98 3.48 18.06
N VAL A 5 23.71 3.10 18.09
CA VAL A 5 22.83 3.14 16.92
C VAL A 5 22.32 4.58 16.83
N MET A 6 22.80 5.29 15.80
CA MET A 6 22.38 6.65 15.50
C MET A 6 20.97 6.56 14.89
N LEU A 7 19.94 6.79 15.71
CA LEU A 7 18.58 7.03 15.23
C LEU A 7 18.61 8.38 14.50
N SER A 8 18.49 8.35 13.17
CA SER A 8 18.20 9.55 12.38
C SER A 8 16.77 9.99 12.72
N MET A 9 16.64 10.92 13.67
CA MET A 9 15.43 11.72 13.81
C MET A 9 15.20 12.42 12.47
N LEU A 10 14.18 12.00 11.70
CA LEU A 10 13.56 12.90 10.75
C LEU A 10 12.99 14.05 11.58
N ALA A 11 13.67 15.19 11.55
CA ALA A 11 13.09 16.44 12.01
C ALA A 11 11.85 16.69 11.16
N PHE A 12 10.68 16.58 11.77
CA PHE A 12 9.45 17.14 11.23
C PHE A 12 9.64 18.66 11.17
N LEU A 13 10.19 19.15 10.06
CA LEU A 13 10.05 20.56 9.73
C LEU A 13 8.55 20.79 9.52
N SER A 14 7.94 21.47 10.48
CA SER A 14 6.63 22.11 10.31
C SER A 14 6.77 23.13 9.18
N ALA A 15 6.53 22.70 7.95
CA ALA A 15 6.38 23.60 6.83
C ALA A 15 5.11 24.42 7.09
N SER A 16 5.27 25.70 7.41
CA SER A 16 4.18 26.66 7.47
C SER A 16 3.48 26.67 6.11
N LEU A 17 2.22 26.23 6.09
CA LEU A 17 1.37 26.22 4.89
C LEU A 17 1.19 27.65 4.36
N PRO A 18 1.23 27.87 3.02
CA PRO A 18 0.74 29.12 2.46
C PRO A 18 -0.77 29.26 2.74
N ALA A 19 -1.18 30.48 3.06
CA ALA A 19 -2.58 30.83 3.35
C ALA A 19 -3.50 30.54 2.15
N ALA A 20 -4.69 29.96 2.44
CA ALA A 20 -5.88 29.79 1.60
C ALA A 20 -5.69 29.94 0.07
N GLY A 21 -4.97 28.99 -0.54
CA GLY A 21 -5.08 28.68 -1.97
C GLY A 21 -6.03 27.50 -2.19
N ASP A 22 -6.42 27.24 -3.45
CA ASP A 22 -7.12 26.01 -3.86
C ASP A 22 -6.39 24.78 -3.28
N TRP A 23 -7.12 23.88 -2.62
CA TRP A 23 -6.59 22.68 -1.97
C TRP A 23 -5.66 21.89 -2.90
N ARG A 24 -5.95 21.93 -4.22
CA ARG A 24 -5.16 21.28 -5.26
C ARG A 24 -3.77 21.88 -5.39
N THR A 25 -3.66 23.21 -5.45
CA THR A 25 -2.35 23.91 -5.53
C THR A 25 -1.51 23.60 -4.30
N ALA A 26 -2.14 23.58 -3.12
CA ALA A 26 -1.45 23.20 -1.88
C ALA A 26 -0.98 21.74 -1.89
N ALA A 27 -1.79 20.82 -2.42
CA ALA A 27 -1.42 19.42 -2.58
C ALA A 27 -0.27 19.23 -3.57
N GLU A 28 -0.31 19.90 -4.71
CA GLU A 28 0.76 19.87 -5.74
C GLU A 28 2.09 20.40 -5.20
N ALA A 29 2.06 21.50 -4.43
CA ALA A 29 3.25 22.02 -3.77
C ALA A 29 3.86 21.02 -2.77
N ARG A 30 3.03 20.33 -1.99
CA ARG A 30 3.49 19.27 -1.08
C ARG A 30 4.06 18.09 -1.86
N ILE A 31 3.40 17.66 -2.94
CA ILE A 31 3.87 16.55 -3.79
C ILE A 31 5.27 16.86 -4.36
N GLU A 32 5.48 18.05 -4.90
CA GLU A 32 6.80 18.49 -5.40
C GLU A 32 7.87 18.43 -4.30
N GLN A 33 7.51 18.76 -3.06
CA GLN A 33 8.43 18.74 -1.92
C GLN A 33 8.72 17.31 -1.43
N ILE A 34 7.70 16.47 -1.24
CA ILE A 34 7.81 15.22 -0.47
C ILE A 34 7.95 13.97 -1.35
N ARG A 35 7.45 14.00 -2.60
CA ARG A 35 7.44 12.84 -3.51
C ARG A 35 8.55 12.86 -4.53
N LYS A 36 9.26 13.97 -4.62
CA LYS A 36 10.42 14.11 -5.49
C LYS A 36 11.70 14.25 -4.68
N SER A 37 12.81 13.86 -5.30
CA SER A 37 14.15 14.01 -4.73
C SER A 37 15.08 14.61 -5.77
N ASP A 38 16.06 15.36 -5.29
CA ASP A 38 17.14 15.83 -6.14
C ASP A 38 18.01 14.63 -6.51
N LEU A 39 18.40 14.56 -7.77
CA LEU A 39 19.30 13.56 -8.35
C LEU A 39 20.59 14.27 -8.76
N LEU A 40 21.72 13.69 -8.37
CA LEU A 40 23.04 14.01 -8.88
C LEU A 40 23.64 12.74 -9.50
N LEU A 41 23.83 12.76 -10.81
CA LEU A 41 24.63 11.77 -11.52
C LEU A 41 26.03 12.33 -11.74
N THR A 42 27.06 11.54 -11.49
CA THR A 42 28.43 11.82 -11.93
C THR A 42 28.80 10.77 -12.96
N VAL A 43 29.22 11.20 -14.16
CA VAL A 43 29.69 10.27 -15.19
C VAL A 43 31.18 10.44 -15.41
N ARG A 44 31.91 9.34 -15.28
CA ARG A 44 33.35 9.26 -15.54
C ARG A 44 33.64 8.23 -16.61
N ASP A 45 34.70 8.44 -17.35
CA ASP A 45 35.20 7.45 -18.28
C ASP A 45 35.77 6.27 -17.48
N ARG A 46 35.38 5.04 -17.86
CA ARG A 46 35.78 3.82 -17.13
C ARG A 46 37.29 3.60 -17.14
N LYS A 47 38.01 4.07 -18.17
CA LYS A 47 39.44 3.83 -18.33
C LYS A 47 40.27 4.94 -17.70
N THR A 48 39.90 6.20 -17.91
CA THR A 48 40.71 7.35 -17.47
C THR A 48 40.28 7.91 -16.13
N ASP A 49 39.07 7.57 -15.65
CA ASP A 49 38.42 8.18 -14.47
C ASP A 49 38.16 9.69 -14.61
N GLU A 50 38.37 10.24 -15.81
CA GLU A 50 38.12 11.64 -16.12
C GLU A 50 36.62 11.91 -16.30
N PRO A 51 36.12 13.11 -15.95
CA PRO A 51 34.74 13.48 -16.21
C PRO A 51 34.39 13.46 -17.71
N VAL A 52 33.20 12.98 -18.05
CA VAL A 52 32.71 12.96 -19.45
C VAL A 52 31.72 14.10 -19.68
N PRO A 53 32.11 15.23 -20.31
CA PRO A 53 31.23 16.38 -20.51
C PRO A 53 30.29 16.21 -21.72
N GLY A 54 29.10 16.83 -21.65
CA GLY A 54 28.14 16.88 -22.76
C GLY A 54 27.44 15.57 -23.11
N LEU A 55 27.69 14.49 -22.36
CA LEU A 55 27.13 13.16 -22.57
C LEU A 55 25.62 13.17 -22.32
N ALA A 56 24.85 12.68 -23.28
CA ALA A 56 23.41 12.54 -23.13
C ALA A 56 23.07 11.37 -22.19
N ILE A 57 22.12 11.58 -21.28
CA ILE A 57 21.60 10.56 -20.36
C ILE A 57 20.09 10.56 -20.48
N THR A 58 19.49 9.41 -20.75
CA THR A 58 18.04 9.21 -20.66
C THR A 58 17.72 8.47 -19.37
N LEU A 59 16.80 9.00 -18.58
CA LEU A 59 16.26 8.36 -17.38
C LEU A 59 14.81 7.97 -17.65
N LYS A 60 14.52 6.67 -17.49
CA LYS A 60 13.16 6.12 -17.59
C LYS A 60 12.73 5.55 -16.25
N MET A 61 11.66 6.08 -15.66
CA MET A 61 11.14 5.49 -14.44
C MET A 61 10.53 4.12 -14.75
N LYS A 62 11.04 3.10 -14.06
CA LYS A 62 10.56 1.71 -14.17
C LYS A 62 9.52 1.40 -13.11
N ARG A 63 9.66 1.98 -11.91
CA ARG A 63 8.75 1.74 -10.79
C ARG A 63 8.70 2.92 -9.84
N HIS A 64 7.50 3.29 -9.41
CA HIS A 64 7.32 4.26 -8.33
C HIS A 64 7.84 3.72 -6.99
N ALA A 65 8.42 4.61 -6.16
CA ALA A 65 8.69 4.29 -4.76
C ALA A 65 7.41 4.19 -3.93
N TYR A 66 6.38 4.97 -4.29
CA TYR A 66 5.04 4.86 -3.71
C TYR A 66 4.34 3.60 -4.22
N LEU A 67 3.65 2.88 -3.35
CA LEU A 67 2.95 1.66 -3.73
C LEU A 67 1.54 2.01 -4.23
N PHE A 68 1.32 1.84 -5.53
CA PHE A 68 0.03 1.91 -6.19
C PHE A 68 -0.39 0.49 -6.55
N GLY A 69 -1.36 -0.05 -5.82
CA GLY A 69 -1.70 -1.47 -5.94
C GLY A 69 -3.17 -1.75 -6.13
N THR A 70 -3.47 -3.03 -6.31
CA THR A 70 -4.85 -3.53 -6.38
C THR A 70 -4.99 -4.88 -5.69
N VAL A 71 -6.22 -5.21 -5.30
CA VAL A 71 -6.60 -6.59 -5.02
C VAL A 71 -6.44 -7.45 -6.28
N VAL A 72 -5.96 -8.68 -6.08
CA VAL A 72 -5.73 -9.71 -7.09
C VAL A 72 -6.48 -10.98 -6.71
N ASN A 73 -7.10 -11.60 -7.69
CA ASN A 73 -7.80 -12.87 -7.55
C ASN A 73 -7.01 -14.01 -8.19
N GLU A 74 -6.68 -15.04 -7.42
CA GLU A 74 -5.92 -16.20 -7.86
C GLU A 74 -6.56 -16.92 -9.06
N ASP A 75 -7.89 -17.05 -9.08
CA ASP A 75 -8.61 -17.67 -10.19
C ASP A 75 -8.33 -16.91 -11.49
N MET A 76 -8.44 -15.59 -11.47
CA MET A 76 -8.17 -14.73 -12.64
C MET A 76 -6.69 -14.77 -13.06
N ILE A 77 -5.77 -14.86 -12.10
CA ILE A 77 -4.33 -15.03 -12.40
C ILE A 77 -4.10 -16.35 -13.15
N SER A 78 -4.76 -17.43 -12.74
CA SER A 78 -4.60 -18.75 -13.36
C SER A 78 -5.38 -18.94 -14.66
N GLN A 79 -6.39 -18.11 -14.92
CA GLN A 79 -7.30 -18.23 -16.06
C GLN A 79 -6.60 -17.99 -17.41
N GLN A 80 -6.63 -18.96 -18.32
CA GLN A 80 -5.87 -18.95 -19.59
C GLN A 80 -6.70 -18.51 -20.81
N ASP A 81 -7.79 -17.77 -20.60
CA ASP A 81 -8.57 -17.18 -21.69
C ASP A 81 -8.28 -15.68 -21.85
N ALA A 82 -8.93 -15.06 -22.83
CA ALA A 82 -8.76 -13.64 -23.14
C ALA A 82 -9.13 -12.71 -21.97
N GLU A 83 -10.02 -13.14 -21.07
CA GLU A 83 -10.43 -12.36 -19.91
C GLU A 83 -9.36 -12.40 -18.82
N GLY A 84 -8.82 -13.59 -18.53
CA GLY A 84 -7.67 -13.75 -17.63
C GLY A 84 -6.42 -13.03 -18.15
N GLU A 85 -6.15 -13.10 -19.46
CA GLU A 85 -5.04 -12.37 -20.09
C GLU A 85 -5.21 -10.85 -19.96
N ARG A 86 -6.42 -10.34 -20.21
CA ARG A 86 -6.72 -8.92 -20.02
C ARG A 86 -6.56 -8.51 -18.56
N TYR A 87 -7.12 -9.28 -17.63
CA TYR A 87 -7.00 -9.02 -16.20
C TYR A 87 -5.54 -8.91 -15.75
N ARG A 88 -4.69 -9.88 -16.15
CA ARG A 88 -3.24 -9.84 -15.87
C ARG A 88 -2.56 -8.62 -16.48
N ARG A 89 -2.87 -8.28 -17.73
CA ARG A 89 -2.29 -7.10 -18.40
C ARG A 89 -2.66 -5.81 -17.69
N GLU A 90 -3.93 -5.61 -17.35
CA GLU A 90 -4.36 -4.41 -16.62
C GLU A 90 -3.69 -4.30 -15.25
N ILE A 91 -3.34 -5.41 -14.60
CA ILE A 91 -2.55 -5.39 -13.37
C ILE A 91 -1.14 -4.83 -13.63
N LEU A 92 -0.44 -5.40 -14.61
CA LEU A 92 0.96 -5.04 -14.90
C LEU A 92 1.10 -3.62 -15.48
N ASP A 93 0.09 -3.15 -16.22
CA ASP A 93 0.11 -1.84 -16.85
C ASP A 93 -0.21 -0.70 -15.87
N ASN A 94 -0.83 -0.99 -14.72
CA ASN A 94 -1.37 0.05 -13.84
C ASN A 94 -0.86 0.01 -12.39
N PHE A 95 -0.25 -1.09 -11.94
CA PHE A 95 0.06 -1.27 -10.53
C PHE A 95 1.49 -1.81 -10.30
N ASN A 96 2.08 -1.43 -9.18
CA ASN A 96 3.36 -1.96 -8.69
C ASN A 96 3.22 -2.73 -7.36
N ALA A 97 2.00 -2.88 -6.85
CA ALA A 97 1.70 -3.61 -5.63
C ALA A 97 0.41 -4.44 -5.74
N SER A 98 0.28 -5.47 -4.91
CA SER A 98 -0.88 -6.37 -4.89
C SER A 98 -1.27 -6.79 -3.48
N VAL A 99 -2.51 -7.26 -3.34
CA VAL A 99 -3.05 -7.95 -2.16
C VAL A 99 -3.97 -9.06 -2.66
N LEU A 100 -3.98 -10.23 -2.01
CA LEU A 100 -4.91 -11.30 -2.40
C LEU A 100 -6.25 -11.10 -1.69
N GLU A 101 -7.36 -11.26 -2.41
CA GLU A 101 -8.69 -10.89 -1.89
C GLU A 101 -9.11 -11.74 -0.67
N ASN A 102 -8.89 -13.06 -0.73
CA ASN A 102 -9.46 -13.98 0.27
C ASN A 102 -8.52 -15.08 0.75
N HIS A 103 -7.63 -15.61 -0.11
CA HIS A 103 -7.00 -16.90 0.16
C HIS A 103 -5.98 -16.93 1.31
N GLN A 104 -5.50 -15.76 1.75
CA GLN A 104 -4.64 -15.65 2.93
C GLN A 104 -5.42 -15.39 4.23
N LYS A 105 -6.75 -15.18 4.18
CA LYS A 105 -7.59 -15.07 5.37
C LYS A 105 -7.68 -16.42 6.09
N TRP A 106 -7.84 -16.38 7.41
CA TRP A 106 -7.69 -17.54 8.31
C TRP A 106 -8.42 -18.80 7.82
N LYS A 107 -9.74 -18.73 7.61
CA LYS A 107 -10.52 -19.86 7.09
C LYS A 107 -10.00 -20.44 5.78
N PHE A 108 -9.51 -19.62 4.87
CA PHE A 108 -9.05 -20.07 3.55
C PHE A 108 -7.68 -20.72 3.61
N PHE A 109 -6.77 -20.16 4.42
CA PHE A 109 -5.44 -20.74 4.64
C PHE A 109 -5.49 -22.14 5.30
N GLU A 110 -6.48 -22.37 6.18
CA GLU A 110 -6.67 -23.70 6.79
C GLU A 110 -7.20 -24.75 5.82
N ASP A 111 -7.79 -24.35 4.70
CA ASP A 111 -8.12 -25.28 3.61
C ASP A 111 -6.87 -25.56 2.77
N SER A 112 -6.16 -26.65 3.07
CA SER A 112 -4.94 -27.03 2.35
C SER A 112 -5.13 -27.23 0.85
N ARG A 113 -6.37 -27.43 0.37
CA ARG A 113 -6.69 -27.56 -1.06
C ARG A 113 -6.57 -26.23 -1.81
N LYS A 114 -6.67 -25.10 -1.11
CA LYS A 114 -6.58 -23.75 -1.70
C LYS A 114 -5.14 -23.25 -1.83
N ARG A 115 -4.22 -23.73 -0.97
CA ARG A 115 -2.83 -23.25 -0.91
C ARG A 115 -2.09 -23.32 -2.24
N PRO A 116 -2.15 -24.41 -3.03
CA PRO A 116 -1.41 -24.46 -4.30
C PRO A 116 -1.79 -23.33 -5.28
N ALA A 117 -3.07 -22.92 -5.31
CA ALA A 117 -3.52 -21.81 -6.15
C ALA A 117 -3.00 -20.46 -5.62
N THR A 118 -3.03 -20.28 -4.30
CA THR A 118 -2.45 -19.11 -3.61
C THR A 118 -0.96 -18.99 -3.89
N ASP A 119 -0.22 -20.09 -3.74
CA ASP A 119 1.22 -20.14 -3.94
C ASP A 119 1.56 -19.79 -5.40
N ALA A 120 0.84 -20.37 -6.37
CA ALA A 120 1.02 -20.06 -7.79
C ALA A 120 0.71 -18.58 -8.13
N ALA A 121 -0.28 -17.98 -7.47
CA ALA A 121 -0.61 -16.57 -7.65
C ALA A 121 0.47 -15.65 -7.07
N LEU A 122 1.01 -15.95 -5.88
CA LEU A 122 2.13 -15.20 -5.27
C LEU A 122 3.40 -15.29 -6.12
N ASP A 123 3.69 -16.49 -6.60
CA ASP A 123 4.75 -16.76 -7.57
C ASP A 123 4.62 -15.87 -8.83
N TRP A 124 3.41 -15.75 -9.37
CA TRP A 124 3.15 -14.88 -10.52
C TRP A 124 3.34 -13.41 -10.15
N ILE A 125 2.84 -12.97 -8.99
CA ILE A 125 3.00 -11.61 -8.47
C ILE A 125 4.48 -11.23 -8.38
N HIS A 126 5.31 -12.07 -7.74
CA HIS A 126 6.74 -11.76 -7.54
C HIS A 126 7.53 -11.83 -8.83
N ARG A 127 7.25 -12.79 -9.72
CA ARG A 127 7.92 -12.87 -11.03
C ARG A 127 7.73 -11.62 -11.89
N HIS A 128 6.64 -10.88 -11.67
CA HIS A 128 6.37 -9.62 -12.35
C HIS A 128 6.77 -8.38 -11.53
N GLY A 129 7.49 -8.57 -10.42
CA GLY A 129 8.05 -7.47 -9.63
C GLY A 129 7.04 -6.67 -8.79
N LEU A 130 5.81 -7.19 -8.62
CA LEU A 130 4.79 -6.58 -7.80
C LEU A 130 5.09 -6.80 -6.31
N ILE A 131 4.96 -5.73 -5.51
CA ILE A 131 5.08 -5.80 -4.05
C ILE A 131 3.79 -6.35 -3.44
N HIS A 132 3.87 -7.41 -2.66
CA HIS A 132 2.69 -8.05 -2.09
C HIS A 132 2.42 -7.63 -0.64
N ARG A 133 1.14 -7.34 -0.32
CA ARG A 133 0.59 -7.23 1.03
C ARG A 133 -0.19 -8.49 1.38
N GLY A 134 0.17 -9.13 2.47
CA GLY A 134 -0.57 -10.24 3.03
C GLY A 134 -1.81 -9.75 3.79
N HIS A 135 -2.96 -10.34 3.50
CA HIS A 135 -4.25 -9.98 4.09
C HIS A 135 -5.08 -11.24 4.36
N THR A 136 -5.32 -11.63 5.61
CA THR A 136 -4.88 -11.04 6.89
C THR A 136 -4.71 -12.16 7.92
N HIS A 137 -3.89 -11.94 8.94
CA HIS A 137 -3.71 -12.91 10.03
C HIS A 137 -4.98 -13.09 10.87
N ILE A 138 -5.57 -12.01 11.38
CA ILE A 138 -6.71 -12.07 12.28
C ILE A 138 -7.83 -11.17 11.79
N TRP A 139 -8.90 -11.80 11.31
CA TRP A 139 -10.21 -11.19 11.10
C TRP A 139 -11.25 -12.03 11.82
N GLN A 140 -11.82 -11.48 12.89
CA GLN A 140 -12.56 -12.26 13.89
C GLN A 140 -14.06 -12.39 13.57
N THR A 141 -14.51 -11.77 12.48
CA THR A 141 -15.93 -11.63 12.15
C THR A 141 -16.68 -12.95 12.07
N PHE A 142 -17.86 -12.99 12.67
CA PHE A 142 -18.86 -14.06 12.49
C PHE A 142 -19.97 -13.70 11.51
N LYS A 143 -20.04 -12.45 11.05
CA LYS A 143 -21.15 -11.90 10.26
C LYS A 143 -21.04 -12.26 8.78
N TYR A 144 -19.84 -12.19 8.23
CA TYR A 144 -19.59 -12.28 6.78
C TYR A 144 -19.02 -13.64 6.38
N GLY A 145 -19.81 -14.70 6.59
CA GLY A 145 -19.42 -16.06 6.21
C GLY A 145 -18.42 -16.75 7.14
N VAL A 146 -18.28 -16.25 8.38
CA VAL A 146 -17.39 -16.70 9.46
C VAL A 146 -15.95 -16.90 9.00
N MET A 147 -15.06 -15.98 9.36
CA MET A 147 -13.68 -15.96 8.84
C MET A 147 -12.68 -16.75 9.68
N VAL A 148 -13.13 -17.25 10.83
CA VAL A 148 -12.41 -18.20 11.66
C VAL A 148 -12.81 -19.64 11.33
N PRO A 149 -11.97 -20.64 11.66
CA PRO A 149 -12.30 -22.06 11.53
C PRO A 149 -13.51 -22.45 12.39
N GLN A 150 -14.21 -23.52 11.98
CA GLN A 150 -15.44 -23.94 12.64
C GLN A 150 -15.25 -24.31 14.11
N ASP A 151 -14.15 -24.96 14.48
CA ASP A 151 -13.87 -25.33 15.86
C ASP A 151 -13.65 -24.10 16.75
N VAL A 152 -12.96 -23.08 16.24
CA VAL A 152 -12.79 -21.78 16.92
C VAL A 152 -14.13 -21.06 17.07
N HIS A 153 -14.97 -21.05 16.03
CA HIS A 153 -16.30 -20.44 16.09
C HIS A 153 -17.20 -21.13 17.13
N LEU A 154 -17.23 -22.46 17.16
CA LEU A 154 -18.02 -23.23 18.13
C LEU A 154 -17.49 -23.06 19.56
N ALA A 155 -16.16 -22.99 19.74
CA ALA A 155 -15.55 -22.68 21.02
C ALA A 155 -15.96 -21.29 21.52
N ALA A 156 -15.96 -20.28 20.63
CA ALA A 156 -16.37 -18.91 20.98
C ALA A 156 -17.85 -18.83 21.39
N GLN A 157 -18.72 -19.65 20.79
CA GLN A 157 -20.14 -19.73 21.18
C GLN A 157 -20.34 -20.35 22.56
N ARG A 158 -19.52 -21.35 22.94
CA ARG A 158 -19.62 -22.02 24.24
C ARG A 158 -18.96 -21.24 25.38
N ALA A 159 -17.85 -20.56 25.08
CA ALA A 159 -17.09 -19.69 25.98
C ALA A 159 -16.76 -20.31 27.35
N GLN A 160 -16.50 -21.63 27.42
CA GLN A 160 -16.05 -22.29 28.65
C GLN A 160 -14.53 -22.12 28.83
N PRO A 161 -13.96 -22.34 30.04
CA PRO A 161 -12.52 -22.17 30.27
C PRO A 161 -11.62 -22.90 29.27
N ASP A 162 -11.93 -24.15 28.92
CA ASP A 162 -11.19 -24.93 27.93
C ASP A 162 -11.34 -24.37 26.50
N ASP A 163 -12.49 -23.77 26.18
CA ASP A 163 -12.74 -23.10 24.91
C ASP A 163 -11.89 -21.83 24.79
N LEU A 164 -11.75 -21.04 25.87
CA LEU A 164 -10.91 -19.83 25.89
C LEU A 164 -9.44 -20.19 25.65
N ALA A 165 -8.94 -21.22 26.33
CA ALA A 165 -7.59 -21.73 26.13
C ALA A 165 -7.39 -22.25 24.69
N HIS A 166 -8.41 -22.91 24.14
CA HIS A 166 -8.42 -23.40 22.76
C HIS A 166 -8.38 -22.24 21.74
N ILE A 167 -9.24 -21.22 21.86
CA ILE A 167 -9.27 -20.04 20.98
C ILE A 167 -7.93 -19.31 21.00
N ARG A 168 -7.38 -19.06 22.20
CA ARG A 168 -6.08 -18.40 22.34
C ARG A 168 -4.98 -19.19 21.64
N ARG A 169 -4.92 -20.50 21.87
CA ARG A 169 -3.92 -21.38 21.23
C ARG A 169 -4.07 -21.38 19.71
N ARG A 170 -5.29 -21.64 19.20
CA ARG A 170 -5.58 -21.72 17.76
C ARG A 170 -5.27 -20.44 17.02
N SER A 171 -5.60 -19.27 17.60
CA SER A 171 -5.27 -17.99 16.98
C SER A 171 -3.75 -17.78 16.85
N LEU A 172 -2.97 -18.08 17.89
CA LEU A 172 -1.51 -17.96 17.83
C LEU A 172 -0.85 -18.98 16.88
N GLU A 173 -1.34 -20.23 16.88
CA GLU A 173 -0.92 -21.27 15.94
C GLU A 173 -1.17 -20.84 14.49
N HIS A 174 -2.35 -20.25 14.22
CA HIS A 174 -2.68 -19.72 12.90
C HIS A 174 -1.74 -18.58 12.48
N VAL A 175 -1.56 -17.56 13.33
CA VAL A 175 -0.66 -16.43 13.03
C VAL A 175 0.74 -16.94 12.70
N HIS A 176 1.25 -17.88 13.48
CA HIS A 176 2.55 -18.49 13.22
C HIS A 176 2.60 -19.31 11.93
N ALA A 177 1.59 -20.15 11.67
CA ALA A 177 1.56 -21.02 10.49
C ALA A 177 1.48 -20.20 9.19
N LEU A 178 0.59 -19.21 9.13
CA LEU A 178 0.43 -18.34 7.96
C LEU A 178 1.72 -17.56 7.68
N GLY A 179 2.26 -16.87 8.69
CA GLY A 179 3.44 -16.03 8.52
C GLY A 179 4.71 -16.85 8.20
N ARG A 180 4.85 -18.06 8.75
CA ARG A 180 5.97 -18.95 8.40
C ARG A 180 5.87 -19.50 6.99
N HIS A 181 4.65 -19.85 6.55
CA HIS A 181 4.45 -20.41 5.22
C HIS A 181 4.76 -19.39 4.12
N TYR A 182 4.34 -18.14 4.32
CA TYR A 182 4.56 -17.03 3.38
C TYR A 182 5.72 -16.10 3.79
N ARG A 183 6.68 -16.60 4.58
CA ARG A 183 7.81 -15.80 5.07
C ARG A 183 8.59 -15.19 3.90
N GLY A 184 8.78 -13.87 3.92
CA GLY A 184 9.53 -13.13 2.90
C GLY A 184 8.77 -12.94 1.59
N GLN A 185 7.53 -13.41 1.49
CA GLN A 185 6.67 -13.24 0.33
C GLN A 185 5.76 -12.01 0.44
N ALA A 186 5.58 -11.47 1.64
CA ALA A 186 4.80 -10.27 1.89
C ALA A 186 5.72 -9.15 2.39
N ALA A 187 5.67 -7.98 1.76
CA ALA A 187 6.34 -6.79 2.27
C ALA A 187 5.61 -6.22 3.49
N HIS A 188 4.28 -6.34 3.50
CA HIS A 188 3.40 -5.88 4.57
C HIS A 188 2.43 -6.99 4.97
N TRP A 189 2.08 -7.07 6.25
CA TRP A 189 1.00 -7.94 6.75
C TRP A 189 -0.05 -7.11 7.48
N ASP A 190 -1.31 -7.22 7.07
CA ASP A 190 -2.42 -6.83 7.93
C ASP A 190 -2.53 -7.91 9.01
N VAL A 191 -2.07 -7.60 10.23
CA VAL A 191 -2.10 -8.55 11.34
C VAL A 191 -3.50 -8.62 11.95
N LEU A 192 -4.14 -7.47 12.09
CA LEU A 192 -5.43 -7.32 12.75
C LEU A 192 -6.34 -6.48 11.86
N ASN A 193 -7.45 -7.08 11.43
CA ASN A 193 -8.44 -6.48 10.54
C ASN A 193 -9.74 -6.21 11.29
N GLU A 194 -10.26 -4.99 11.17
CA GLU A 194 -11.60 -4.56 11.59
C GLU A 194 -11.89 -4.67 13.09
N GLN A 195 -10.86 -4.53 13.92
CA GLN A 195 -10.97 -4.70 15.37
C GLN A 195 -12.02 -3.80 16.03
N VAL A 196 -12.35 -2.64 15.44
CA VAL A 196 -13.31 -1.72 16.06
C VAL A 196 -14.70 -2.38 16.20
N GLU A 197 -15.17 -3.09 15.18
CA GLU A 197 -16.53 -3.66 15.12
C GLU A 197 -16.55 -5.21 15.03
N GLU A 198 -15.46 -5.83 14.58
CA GLU A 198 -15.30 -7.28 14.39
C GLU A 198 -14.27 -7.85 15.38
N HIS A 199 -14.65 -7.86 16.66
CA HIS A 199 -13.80 -8.21 17.80
C HIS A 199 -14.34 -9.38 18.64
N GLU A 200 -14.99 -10.35 18.00
CA GLU A 200 -15.68 -11.44 18.68
C GLU A 200 -14.76 -12.31 19.54
N LEU A 201 -13.60 -12.72 19.02
CA LEU A 201 -12.64 -13.52 19.80
C LEU A 201 -12.06 -12.69 20.95
N THR A 202 -11.77 -11.43 20.69
CA THR A 202 -11.25 -10.49 21.69
C THR A 202 -12.21 -10.36 22.88
N LYS A 203 -13.50 -10.16 22.59
CA LYS A 203 -14.55 -10.03 23.60
C LYS A 203 -14.74 -11.32 24.41
N VAL A 204 -14.66 -12.47 23.77
CA VAL A 204 -14.78 -13.77 24.45
C VAL A 204 -13.56 -14.05 25.34
N LEU A 205 -12.35 -13.70 24.89
CA LEU A 205 -11.10 -13.91 25.66
C LEU A 205 -10.94 -12.91 26.82
N HIS A 206 -11.45 -11.69 26.66
CA HIS A 206 -11.25 -10.59 27.60
C HIS A 206 -12.56 -9.81 27.84
N PRO A 207 -13.59 -10.44 28.45
CA PRO A 207 -14.93 -9.86 28.57
C PRO A 207 -14.97 -8.60 29.45
N ASP A 208 -14.02 -8.45 30.37
CA ASP A 208 -13.96 -7.35 31.33
C ASP A 208 -13.16 -6.14 30.81
N LEU A 209 -12.65 -6.19 29.58
CA LEU A 209 -11.85 -5.12 28.97
C LEU A 209 -12.53 -4.55 27.73
N PRO A 210 -12.34 -3.26 27.44
CA PRO A 210 -12.63 -2.74 26.11
C PRO A 210 -11.88 -3.56 25.05
N PRO A 211 -12.53 -3.94 23.92
CA PRO A 211 -11.86 -4.70 22.86
C PRO A 211 -10.60 -4.03 22.31
N SER A 212 -10.50 -2.70 22.36
CA SER A 212 -9.30 -1.94 21.97
C SER A 212 -8.09 -2.18 22.87
N ARG A 213 -8.27 -2.74 24.07
CA ARG A 213 -7.25 -2.89 25.12
C ARG A 213 -7.01 -4.33 25.55
N ALA A 214 -7.41 -5.28 24.73
CA ALA A 214 -7.25 -6.68 25.03
C ALA A 214 -5.79 -7.15 24.87
N PRO A 215 -5.18 -7.81 25.87
CA PRO A 215 -3.78 -8.25 25.80
C PRO A 215 -3.47 -9.20 24.63
N ILE A 216 -4.43 -10.00 24.17
CA ILE A 216 -4.25 -10.90 23.03
C ILE A 216 -3.81 -10.18 21.74
N LEU A 217 -4.18 -8.90 21.57
CA LEU A 217 -3.76 -8.11 20.41
C LEU A 217 -2.23 -8.01 20.33
N ILE A 218 -1.57 -7.79 21.48
CA ILE A 218 -0.10 -7.71 21.58
C ILE A 218 0.53 -9.05 21.21
N ASP A 219 -0.08 -10.15 21.66
CA ASP A 219 0.42 -11.50 21.40
C ASP A 219 0.35 -11.85 19.90
N TRP A 220 -0.72 -11.47 19.21
CA TRP A 220 -0.84 -11.66 17.75
C TRP A 220 0.23 -10.89 16.98
N PHE A 221 0.49 -9.62 17.32
CA PHE A 221 1.56 -8.85 16.68
C PHE A 221 2.95 -9.46 16.95
N LYS A 222 3.24 -9.89 18.19
CA LYS A 222 4.51 -10.57 18.51
C LYS A 222 4.66 -11.89 17.76
N ALA A 223 3.57 -12.66 17.64
CA ALA A 223 3.56 -13.92 16.91
C ALA A 223 3.81 -13.69 15.41
N ALA A 224 3.18 -12.68 14.81
CA ALA A 224 3.38 -12.30 13.41
C ALA A 224 4.83 -11.87 13.14
N GLN A 225 5.40 -11.02 14.00
CA GLN A 225 6.78 -10.55 13.87
C GLN A 225 7.79 -11.71 13.94
N ALA A 226 7.54 -12.70 14.80
CA ALA A 226 8.38 -13.89 14.90
C ALA A 226 8.18 -14.86 13.70
N ALA A 227 6.99 -14.87 13.11
CA ALA A 227 6.64 -15.72 11.98
C ALA A 227 7.23 -15.21 10.66
N ASP A 228 7.25 -13.89 10.45
CA ASP A 228 7.94 -13.23 9.35
C ASP A 228 8.62 -11.93 9.83
N PRO A 229 9.92 -11.96 10.15
CA PRO A 229 10.63 -10.78 10.62
C PRO A 229 10.89 -9.72 9.54
N SER A 230 10.67 -10.05 8.26
CA SER A 230 10.98 -9.16 7.13
C SER A 230 9.80 -8.26 6.73
N ALA A 231 8.58 -8.66 7.09
CA ALA A 231 7.37 -7.91 6.77
C ALA A 231 7.10 -6.78 7.78
N ARG A 232 6.59 -5.65 7.30
CA ARG A 232 6.04 -4.60 8.18
C ARG A 232 4.63 -4.99 8.62
N LEU A 233 4.34 -4.86 9.91
CA LEU A 233 3.05 -5.26 10.47
C LEU A 233 2.08 -4.08 10.59
N TYR A 234 0.89 -4.24 10.04
CA TYR A 234 -0.18 -3.25 10.00
C TYR A 234 -1.39 -3.68 10.83
N ILE A 235 -2.09 -2.70 11.39
CA ILE A 235 -3.50 -2.81 11.77
C ILE A 235 -4.34 -2.17 10.66
N ASN A 236 -5.52 -2.71 10.35
CA ASN A 236 -6.35 -2.26 9.23
C ASN A 236 -7.84 -2.18 9.64
N ASP A 237 -8.55 -1.12 9.25
CA ASP A 237 -9.97 -0.94 9.62
C ASP A 237 -10.72 -0.04 8.62
N TYR A 238 -12.05 -0.18 8.59
CA TYR A 238 -12.96 0.64 7.78
C TYR A 238 -13.47 1.87 8.54
N HIS A 239 -14.27 2.72 7.88
CA HIS A 239 -14.87 3.94 8.44
C HIS A 239 -13.90 4.97 9.04
N ILE A 240 -12.59 4.82 8.82
CA ILE A 240 -11.60 5.81 9.22
C ILE A 240 -11.57 6.98 8.24
N LEU A 241 -11.46 6.69 6.93
CA LEU A 241 -11.41 7.72 5.89
C LEU A 241 -12.78 8.08 5.31
N VAL A 242 -13.81 7.29 5.60
CA VAL A 242 -15.16 7.43 5.04
C VAL A 242 -16.08 8.07 6.08
N GLY A 243 -16.91 9.04 5.68
CA GLY A 243 -17.88 9.67 6.57
C GLY A 243 -17.29 10.32 7.84
N ASP A 244 -18.17 10.69 8.76
CA ASP A 244 -17.80 11.31 10.04
C ASP A 244 -18.06 10.39 11.24
N PHE A 245 -17.42 9.21 11.24
CA PHE A 245 -17.55 8.22 12.31
C PHE A 245 -16.55 8.47 13.44
N GLN A 246 -16.69 9.58 14.17
CA GLN A 246 -15.72 9.97 15.21
C GLN A 246 -15.52 8.88 16.29
N LYS A 247 -16.58 8.22 16.74
CA LYS A 247 -16.48 7.11 17.71
C LYS A 247 -15.62 5.95 17.18
N HIS A 248 -15.77 5.61 15.90
CA HIS A 248 -14.98 4.55 15.26
C HIS A 248 -13.50 4.93 15.23
N LYS A 249 -13.21 6.17 14.83
CA LYS A 249 -11.86 6.76 14.83
C LYS A 249 -11.24 6.78 16.23
N ASP A 250 -12.02 7.10 17.27
CA ASP A 250 -11.58 7.12 18.67
C ASP A 250 -11.17 5.72 19.15
N VAL A 251 -11.96 4.69 18.86
CA VAL A 251 -11.64 3.30 19.23
C VAL A 251 -10.43 2.79 18.45
N TYR A 252 -10.32 3.12 17.16
CA TYR A 252 -9.16 2.74 16.35
C TYR A 252 -7.88 3.37 16.88
N GLU A 253 -7.94 4.66 17.21
CA GLU A 253 -6.84 5.39 17.82
C GLU A 253 -6.43 4.83 19.20
N ASP A 254 -7.41 4.48 20.06
CA ASP A 254 -7.15 3.84 21.35
C ASP A 254 -6.47 2.47 21.17
N THR A 255 -6.88 1.70 20.16
CA THR A 255 -6.28 0.39 19.84
C THR A 255 -4.81 0.55 19.40
N ILE A 256 -4.52 1.50 18.50
CA ILE A 256 -3.14 1.80 18.05
C ILE A 256 -2.30 2.25 19.24
N ARG A 257 -2.82 3.14 20.07
CA ARG A 257 -2.13 3.63 21.27
C ARG A 257 -1.81 2.50 22.24
N PHE A 258 -2.78 1.64 22.53
CA PHE A 258 -2.61 0.48 23.39
C PHE A 258 -1.50 -0.46 22.88
N LEU A 259 -1.48 -0.76 21.58
CA LEU A 259 -0.45 -1.60 20.95
C LEU A 259 0.95 -0.98 21.12
N LEU A 260 1.09 0.32 20.84
CA LEU A 260 2.37 1.02 20.94
C LEU A 260 2.88 1.14 22.38
N GLU A 261 2.02 1.55 23.32
CA GLU A 261 2.35 1.68 24.75
C GLU A 261 2.81 0.34 25.35
N ASN A 262 2.25 -0.77 24.86
CA ASN A 262 2.59 -2.12 25.30
C ASN A 262 3.64 -2.82 24.42
N LYS A 263 4.34 -2.07 23.56
CA LYS A 263 5.47 -2.56 22.74
C LYS A 263 5.10 -3.72 21.81
N ALA A 264 3.87 -3.75 21.31
CA ALA A 264 3.54 -4.59 20.16
C ALA A 264 4.35 -4.10 18.94
N PRO A 265 4.87 -4.99 18.08
CA PRO A 265 5.61 -4.61 16.87
C PRO A 265 4.70 -4.05 15.75
N LEU A 266 3.84 -3.08 16.07
CA LEU A 266 3.03 -2.35 15.09
C LEU A 266 3.93 -1.36 14.32
N GLN A 267 3.92 -1.46 12.98
CA GLN A 267 4.85 -0.75 12.10
C GLN A 267 4.15 0.01 10.97
N GLY A 268 2.81 -0.03 10.91
CA GLY A 268 2.00 0.74 9.98
C GLY A 268 0.52 0.75 10.32
N ILE A 269 -0.21 1.71 9.75
CA ILE A 269 -1.66 1.90 9.96
C ILE A 269 -2.35 1.86 8.60
N GLY A 270 -3.29 0.93 8.45
CA GLY A 270 -4.11 0.76 7.26
C GLY A 270 -5.49 1.40 7.42
N PHE A 271 -6.02 1.91 6.33
CA PHE A 271 -7.38 2.39 6.22
C PHE A 271 -7.99 1.78 4.96
N GLN A 272 -9.07 1.01 5.10
CA GLN A 272 -9.68 0.32 3.95
C GLN A 272 -10.08 1.30 2.84
N GLY A 273 -11.05 2.19 3.12
CA GLY A 273 -11.46 3.23 2.17
C GLY A 273 -12.62 2.83 1.25
N HIS A 274 -13.59 2.07 1.77
CA HIS A 274 -14.82 1.72 1.06
C HIS A 274 -15.82 2.88 1.02
N PHE A 275 -15.76 3.72 -0.02
CA PHE A 275 -16.55 4.96 -0.10
C PHE A 275 -17.98 4.75 -0.61
N HIS A 276 -18.86 5.61 -0.09
CA HIS A 276 -20.27 5.68 -0.42
C HIS A 276 -20.62 7.10 -0.86
N GLY A 277 -21.60 7.22 -1.76
CA GLY A 277 -22.24 8.51 -2.03
C GLY A 277 -23.18 8.94 -0.90
N GLY A 278 -24.03 9.93 -1.14
CA GLY A 278 -25.03 10.36 -0.15
C GLY A 278 -24.46 11.06 1.08
N GLY A 279 -23.36 11.81 0.93
CA GLY A 279 -22.77 12.63 1.99
C GLY A 279 -21.73 11.93 2.85
N LEU A 280 -21.31 10.71 2.49
CA LEU A 280 -20.24 9.98 3.17
C LEU A 280 -18.86 10.17 2.50
N THR A 281 -18.79 11.00 1.46
CA THR A 281 -17.52 11.50 0.91
C THR A 281 -16.85 12.48 1.88
N ARG A 282 -15.56 12.71 1.69
CA ARG A 282 -14.77 13.66 2.48
C ARG A 282 -14.13 14.69 1.58
N THR A 283 -14.11 15.95 2.03
CA THR A 283 -13.31 16.99 1.35
C THR A 283 -11.81 16.73 1.55
N SER A 284 -10.98 17.45 0.82
CA SER A 284 -9.52 17.42 0.99
C SER A 284 -9.09 17.78 2.41
N GLU A 285 -9.69 18.81 3.01
CA GLU A 285 -9.38 19.27 4.37
C GLU A 285 -9.75 18.20 5.39
N GLN A 286 -10.94 17.63 5.27
CA GLN A 286 -11.44 16.57 6.15
C GLN A 286 -10.61 15.28 6.07
N THR A 287 -10.14 14.95 4.86
CA THR A 287 -9.22 13.84 4.64
C THR A 287 -7.88 14.15 5.30
N TRP A 288 -7.33 15.34 5.06
CA TRP A 288 -6.07 15.80 5.65
C TRP A 288 -6.09 15.77 7.18
N GLU A 289 -7.13 16.29 7.82
CA GLU A 289 -7.32 16.25 9.28
C GLU A 289 -7.31 14.82 9.83
N THR A 290 -7.93 13.89 9.11
CA THR A 290 -7.92 12.47 9.50
C THR A 290 -6.53 11.88 9.36
N LEU A 291 -5.77 12.22 8.31
CA LEU A 291 -4.38 11.77 8.15
C LEU A 291 -3.48 12.33 9.26
N GLU A 292 -3.58 13.62 9.57
CA GLU A 292 -2.83 14.25 10.67
C GLU A 292 -3.14 13.61 12.03
N ARG A 293 -4.41 13.25 12.25
CA ARG A 293 -4.86 12.55 13.45
C ARG A 293 -4.10 11.25 13.69
N PHE A 294 -3.79 10.48 12.65
CA PHE A 294 -3.07 9.20 12.77
C PHE A 294 -1.56 9.32 12.50
N ALA A 295 -1.12 10.32 11.74
CA ALA A 295 0.30 10.57 11.46
C ALA A 295 1.11 10.87 12.73
N ARG A 296 0.47 11.39 13.80
CA ARG A 296 1.12 11.63 15.10
C ARG A 296 1.71 10.37 15.75
N PHE A 297 1.29 9.17 15.33
CA PHE A 297 1.88 7.92 15.81
C PHE A 297 3.26 7.64 15.20
N GLY A 298 3.70 8.44 14.22
CA GLY A 298 5.01 8.28 13.57
C GLY A 298 5.13 7.01 12.72
N LEU A 299 3.99 6.41 12.35
CA LEU A 299 3.89 5.22 11.52
C LEU A 299 3.45 5.59 10.10
N PRO A 300 3.85 4.81 9.07
CA PRO A 300 3.31 4.96 7.72
C PRO A 300 1.80 4.74 7.71
N LEU A 301 1.13 5.45 6.82
CA LEU A 301 -0.30 5.35 6.57
C LEU A 301 -0.54 4.75 5.19
N ALA A 302 -1.44 3.77 5.10
CA ALA A 302 -1.80 3.11 3.85
C ALA A 302 -3.31 3.17 3.62
N VAL A 303 -3.72 3.50 2.40
CA VAL A 303 -5.03 3.11 1.90
C VAL A 303 -4.90 1.68 1.39
N THR A 304 -5.71 0.76 1.92
CA THR A 304 -5.55 -0.69 1.75
C THR A 304 -6.62 -1.32 0.86
N GLU A 305 -7.80 -0.71 0.76
CA GLU A 305 -8.98 -1.31 0.11
C GLU A 305 -9.89 -0.26 -0.56
N PHE A 306 -9.34 0.72 -1.28
CA PHE A 306 -10.14 1.80 -1.86
C PHE A 306 -11.11 1.30 -2.92
N ASP A 307 -12.39 1.58 -2.75
CA ASP A 307 -13.41 1.49 -3.77
C ASP A 307 -14.50 2.56 -3.54
N MET A 308 -15.43 2.68 -4.50
CA MET A 308 -16.57 3.60 -4.44
C MET A 308 -17.87 2.83 -4.68
N PHE A 309 -17.97 1.64 -4.09
CA PHE A 309 -18.90 0.61 -4.53
C PHE A 309 -20.38 0.93 -4.30
N ALA A 310 -20.69 1.78 -3.30
CA ALA A 310 -22.04 1.99 -2.86
C ALA A 310 -22.77 3.08 -3.66
N LYS A 311 -24.10 3.11 -3.54
CA LYS A 311 -24.99 4.05 -4.23
C LYS A 311 -24.86 5.49 -3.69
N GLY A 312 -25.54 6.42 -4.38
CA GLY A 312 -25.73 7.79 -3.90
C GLY A 312 -24.78 8.83 -4.50
N TRP A 313 -24.08 8.49 -5.58
CA TRP A 313 -23.15 9.38 -6.27
C TRP A 313 -23.84 10.25 -7.34
N GLY A 314 -24.90 9.74 -7.96
CA GLY A 314 -25.68 10.45 -8.98
C GLY A 314 -26.98 9.72 -9.33
N GLU A 315 -27.89 10.41 -10.01
CA GLU A 315 -29.20 9.87 -10.41
C GLU A 315 -29.12 8.97 -11.66
N THR A 316 -28.09 9.17 -12.48
CA THR A 316 -27.80 8.37 -13.68
C THR A 316 -26.43 7.70 -13.53
N LEU A 317 -26.16 6.67 -14.33
CA LEU A 317 -24.84 6.01 -14.34
C LEU A 317 -23.72 6.98 -14.71
N GLU A 318 -23.94 7.84 -15.70
CA GLU A 318 -22.97 8.85 -16.13
C GLU A 318 -22.68 9.86 -15.02
N ALA A 319 -23.71 10.36 -14.34
CA ALA A 319 -23.55 11.28 -13.22
C ALA A 319 -22.85 10.61 -12.02
N GLU A 320 -23.20 9.34 -11.71
CA GLU A 320 -22.53 8.55 -10.67
C GLU A 320 -21.04 8.40 -10.95
N GLU A 321 -20.67 7.92 -12.14
CA GLU A 321 -19.28 7.66 -12.49
C GLU A 321 -18.44 8.94 -12.64
N GLN A 322 -19.06 10.05 -13.06
CA GLN A 322 -18.40 11.36 -13.12
C GLN A 322 -18.14 11.91 -11.71
N ALA A 323 -19.13 11.87 -10.82
CA ALA A 323 -18.96 12.28 -9.42
C ALA A 323 -17.90 11.41 -8.69
N GLN A 324 -17.88 10.10 -8.98
CA GLN A 324 -16.84 9.20 -8.49
C GLN A 324 -15.45 9.60 -8.98
N ALA A 325 -15.28 9.98 -10.25
CA ALA A 325 -13.99 10.41 -10.77
C ALA A 325 -13.49 11.72 -10.15
N GLU A 326 -14.39 12.68 -9.94
CA GLU A 326 -14.06 13.95 -9.27
C GLU A 326 -13.62 13.72 -7.82
N PHE A 327 -14.38 12.91 -7.09
CA PHE A 327 -14.01 12.53 -5.73
C PHE A 327 -12.69 11.74 -5.70
N PHE A 328 -12.49 10.81 -6.63
CA PHE A 328 -11.27 10.03 -6.73
C PHE A 328 -10.04 10.90 -7.00
N GLU A 329 -10.12 11.87 -7.93
CA GLU A 329 -9.04 12.83 -8.17
C GLU A 329 -8.70 13.62 -6.90
N GLN A 330 -9.72 14.11 -6.20
CA GLN A 330 -9.55 14.88 -4.96
C GLN A 330 -8.90 14.04 -3.85
N PHE A 331 -9.46 12.87 -3.58
CA PHE A 331 -9.02 12.00 -2.49
C PHE A 331 -7.62 11.44 -2.75
N LEU A 332 -7.38 10.89 -3.95
CA LEU A 332 -6.08 10.33 -4.32
C LEU A 332 -4.98 11.39 -4.25
N THR A 333 -5.23 12.60 -4.78
CA THR A 333 -4.26 13.71 -4.74
C THR A 333 -3.99 14.17 -3.31
N THR A 334 -5.04 14.30 -2.49
CA THR A 334 -4.88 14.69 -1.08
C THR A 334 -4.07 13.65 -0.31
N PHE A 335 -4.43 12.37 -0.44
CA PHE A 335 -3.75 11.27 0.24
C PHE A 335 -2.29 11.14 -0.21
N TYR A 336 -2.03 11.19 -1.52
CA TYR A 336 -0.66 11.16 -2.07
C TYR A 336 0.17 12.38 -1.64
N SER A 337 -0.45 13.53 -1.39
CA SER A 337 0.25 14.74 -0.93
C SER A 337 0.63 14.76 0.56
N HIS A 338 0.34 13.69 1.32
CA HIS A 338 0.61 13.64 2.75
C HIS A 338 1.91 12.88 3.06
N PRO A 339 2.86 13.43 3.83
CA PRO A 339 4.20 12.81 4.02
C PRO A 339 4.18 11.45 4.73
N ALA A 340 3.18 11.21 5.59
CA ALA A 340 3.05 9.93 6.28
C ALA A 340 2.51 8.79 5.39
N THR A 341 2.00 9.07 4.19
CA THR A 341 1.40 8.02 3.35
C THR A 341 2.44 7.40 2.41
N ASP A 342 2.37 6.09 2.19
CA ASP A 342 3.29 5.37 1.28
C ASP A 342 2.61 4.37 0.34
N THR A 343 1.31 4.10 0.54
CA THR A 343 0.58 3.08 -0.20
C THR A 343 -0.87 3.48 -0.48
N PHE A 344 -1.33 3.25 -1.70
CA PHE A 344 -2.73 3.34 -2.12
C PHE A 344 -3.13 2.09 -2.91
N MET A 345 -4.02 1.29 -2.34
CA MET A 345 -4.52 0.04 -2.92
C MET A 345 -5.97 0.18 -3.37
N ILE A 346 -6.27 -0.26 -4.59
CA ILE A 346 -7.63 -0.34 -5.16
C ILE A 346 -8.23 -1.71 -4.81
N TRP A 347 -9.43 -1.76 -4.22
CA TRP A 347 -10.12 -3.02 -3.91
C TRP A 347 -10.98 -3.52 -5.07
N GLY A 348 -10.33 -3.69 -6.23
CA GLY A 348 -10.94 -4.25 -7.43
C GLY A 348 -11.13 -3.19 -8.50
N PHE A 349 -10.40 -3.32 -9.60
CA PHE A 349 -10.41 -2.35 -10.69
C PHE A 349 -11.50 -2.63 -11.74
N TRP A 350 -12.15 -3.80 -11.73
CA TRP A 350 -13.05 -4.24 -12.80
C TRP A 350 -14.36 -4.81 -12.24
N ASP A 351 -15.50 -4.36 -12.76
CA ASP A 351 -16.84 -4.81 -12.34
C ASP A 351 -17.03 -6.33 -12.44
N GLY A 352 -16.39 -6.99 -13.41
CA GLY A 352 -16.52 -8.44 -13.58
C GLY A 352 -15.87 -9.26 -12.46
N ARG A 353 -14.94 -8.66 -11.70
CA ARG A 353 -14.31 -9.27 -10.53
C ARG A 353 -14.12 -8.24 -9.40
N HIS A 354 -15.25 -7.72 -8.92
CA HIS A 354 -15.34 -6.88 -7.73
C HIS A 354 -16.45 -7.41 -6.82
N TRP A 355 -16.24 -7.42 -5.50
CA TRP A 355 -17.15 -8.02 -4.52
C TRP A 355 -18.60 -7.49 -4.58
N ALA A 356 -18.76 -6.21 -4.92
CA ALA A 356 -20.06 -5.57 -5.18
C ALA A 356 -20.41 -5.32 -6.67
N GLY A 357 -19.63 -5.85 -7.62
CA GLY A 357 -19.83 -5.62 -9.05
C GLY A 357 -19.63 -4.17 -9.50
N LYS A 358 -18.77 -3.42 -8.78
CA LYS A 358 -18.57 -1.97 -8.88
C LYS A 358 -17.08 -1.63 -8.80
N GLY A 359 -16.27 -2.25 -9.67
CA GLY A 359 -14.85 -1.98 -9.79
C GLY A 359 -14.55 -0.54 -10.19
N VAL A 360 -13.39 -0.04 -9.76
CA VAL A 360 -13.09 1.40 -9.84
C VAL A 360 -12.85 1.88 -11.27
N PHE A 361 -12.23 1.07 -12.14
CA PHE A 361 -11.68 1.54 -13.42
C PHE A 361 -12.42 1.04 -14.64
N PHE A 362 -13.02 -0.15 -14.59
CA PHE A 362 -13.62 -0.77 -15.77
C PHE A 362 -15.01 -1.33 -15.48
N ARG A 363 -15.93 -1.07 -16.42
CA ARG A 363 -17.23 -1.74 -16.48
C ARG A 363 -17.06 -3.22 -16.80
N LYS A 364 -18.15 -4.00 -16.70
CA LYS A 364 -18.08 -5.46 -16.89
C LYS A 364 -17.59 -5.86 -18.28
N ASP A 365 -17.97 -5.10 -19.30
CA ASP A 365 -17.51 -5.24 -20.70
C ASP A 365 -16.12 -4.65 -20.96
N TRP A 366 -15.44 -4.22 -19.90
CA TRP A 366 -14.16 -3.53 -19.90
C TRP A 366 -14.15 -2.13 -20.53
N THR A 367 -15.31 -1.52 -20.72
CA THR A 367 -15.37 -0.09 -21.05
C THR A 367 -14.77 0.71 -19.88
N PRO A 368 -13.79 1.59 -20.12
CA PRO A 368 -13.17 2.36 -19.05
C PRO A 368 -14.17 3.34 -18.44
N LYS A 369 -14.12 3.47 -17.11
CA LYS A 369 -14.85 4.47 -16.33
C LYS A 369 -14.04 5.78 -16.27
N PRO A 370 -14.66 6.94 -16.06
CA PRO A 370 -13.98 8.22 -15.87
C PRO A 370 -12.85 8.20 -14.82
N ALA A 371 -13.00 7.44 -13.72
CA ALA A 371 -11.97 7.30 -12.69
C ALA A 371 -10.67 6.64 -13.21
N TYR A 372 -10.75 5.80 -14.25
CA TYR A 372 -9.55 5.25 -14.89
C TYR A 372 -8.73 6.35 -15.60
N ALA A 373 -9.40 7.30 -16.26
CA ALA A 373 -8.72 8.42 -16.89
C ALA A 373 -7.98 9.28 -15.85
N VAL A 374 -8.58 9.48 -14.67
CA VAL A 374 -7.92 10.15 -13.52
C VAL A 374 -6.68 9.38 -13.07
N TRP A 375 -6.78 8.06 -12.89
CA TRP A 375 -5.64 7.21 -12.52
C TRP A 375 -4.49 7.35 -13.51
N ARG A 376 -4.77 7.21 -14.80
CA ARG A 376 -3.75 7.31 -15.87
C ARG A 376 -3.12 8.71 -15.91
N LYS A 377 -3.93 9.76 -15.82
CA LYS A 377 -3.48 11.15 -15.80
C LYS A 377 -2.52 11.42 -14.65
N LEU A 378 -2.85 10.96 -13.44
CA LEU A 378 -2.08 11.25 -12.25
C LEU A 378 -0.90 10.29 -12.09
N VAL A 379 -1.15 8.98 -11.94
CA VAL A 379 -0.12 7.99 -11.57
C VAL A 379 0.86 7.73 -12.70
N HIS A 380 0.39 7.68 -13.95
CA HIS A 380 1.25 7.41 -15.11
C HIS A 380 1.64 8.67 -15.89
N GLY A 381 1.13 9.84 -15.49
CA GLY A 381 1.40 11.13 -16.10
C GLY A 381 2.03 12.08 -15.10
N ALA A 382 1.20 12.84 -14.40
CA ALA A 382 1.63 13.95 -13.54
C ALA A 382 2.58 13.56 -12.41
N TRP A 383 2.51 12.33 -11.91
CA TRP A 383 3.36 11.80 -10.85
C TRP A 383 4.49 10.92 -11.36
N HIS A 384 4.63 10.79 -12.67
CA HIS A 384 5.73 10.05 -13.28
C HIS A 384 6.86 11.01 -13.68
N SER A 385 8.10 10.53 -13.73
CA SER A 385 9.20 11.31 -14.29
C SER A 385 10.03 10.45 -15.21
N ASP A 386 10.15 10.92 -16.45
CA ASP A 386 11.25 10.61 -17.34
C ASP A 386 12.10 11.88 -17.49
N ALA A 387 13.39 11.73 -17.79
CA ALA A 387 14.26 12.88 -18.01
C ALA A 387 15.29 12.61 -19.10
N GLU A 388 15.61 13.67 -19.85
CA GLU A 388 16.78 13.73 -20.74
C GLU A 388 17.74 14.76 -20.19
N LEU A 389 18.94 14.34 -19.82
CA LEU A 389 19.96 15.16 -19.21
C LEU A 389 21.20 15.20 -20.09
N ARG A 390 22.05 16.21 -19.85
CA ARG A 390 23.42 16.24 -20.37
C ARG A 390 24.38 16.53 -19.24
N THR A 391 25.51 15.85 -19.23
CA THR A 391 26.56 16.13 -18.25
C THR A 391 27.18 17.50 -18.50
N ALA A 392 27.46 18.23 -17.42
CA ALA A 392 28.21 19.48 -17.43
C ALA A 392 29.70 19.23 -17.62
N ALA A 393 30.50 20.29 -17.64
CA ALA A 393 31.96 20.22 -17.81
C ALA A 393 32.67 19.33 -16.76
N ASP A 394 32.10 19.24 -15.55
CA ASP A 394 32.60 18.41 -14.45
C ASP A 394 32.05 16.97 -14.47
N GLY A 395 31.40 16.55 -15.57
CA GLY A 395 30.79 15.23 -15.72
C GLY A 395 29.49 15.04 -14.94
N THR A 396 28.96 16.08 -14.28
CA THR A 396 27.74 15.96 -13.47
C THR A 396 26.46 16.29 -14.23
N ALA A 397 25.38 15.59 -13.93
CA ALA A 397 24.03 15.92 -14.39
C ALA A 397 23.08 15.97 -13.19
N ARG A 398 22.17 16.94 -13.16
CA ARG A 398 21.23 17.16 -12.05
C ARG A 398 19.80 17.20 -12.53
N ALA A 399 18.90 16.64 -11.74
CA ALA A 399 17.46 16.70 -11.97
C ALA A 399 16.70 16.64 -10.66
N ARG A 400 15.42 16.99 -10.66
CA ARG A 400 14.51 16.76 -9.55
C ARG A 400 13.34 15.92 -10.04
N LEU A 401 13.29 14.67 -9.61
CA LEU A 401 12.42 13.64 -10.18
C LEU A 401 11.60 12.97 -9.08
N PHE A 402 10.46 12.37 -9.45
CA PHE A 402 9.68 11.54 -8.53
C PHE A 402 10.52 10.39 -7.96
N GLN A 403 10.30 10.04 -6.71
CA GLN A 403 11.01 8.94 -6.08
C GLN A 403 10.61 7.62 -6.73
N GLY A 404 11.59 6.82 -7.13
CA GLY A 404 11.37 5.63 -7.92
C GLY A 404 12.65 4.93 -8.32
N ASP A 405 12.47 3.79 -8.99
CA ASP A 405 13.54 3.02 -9.60
C ASP A 405 13.59 3.41 -11.08
N TYR A 406 14.78 3.76 -11.53
CA TYR A 406 15.04 4.28 -12.87
C TYR A 406 16.03 3.40 -13.60
N GLU A 407 15.86 3.33 -14.92
CA GLU A 407 16.90 2.91 -15.84
C GLU A 407 17.55 4.17 -16.43
N ALA A 408 18.84 4.35 -16.19
CA ALA A 408 19.65 5.39 -16.82
C ALA A 408 20.37 4.79 -18.02
N THR A 409 20.19 5.39 -19.20
CA THR A 409 20.82 4.96 -20.45
C THR A 409 21.74 6.04 -20.97
N LEU A 410 22.98 5.68 -21.29
CA LEU A 410 23.97 6.58 -21.87
C LEU A 410 24.67 5.95 -23.10
N PRO A 411 25.18 6.75 -24.05
CA PRO A 411 25.94 6.23 -25.17
C PRO A 411 27.27 5.63 -24.71
N GLY A 412 27.57 4.43 -25.19
CA GLY A 412 28.86 3.77 -25.02
C GLY A 412 29.49 3.37 -26.36
N LYS A 413 30.77 2.98 -26.33
CA LYS A 413 31.58 2.59 -27.49
C LYS A 413 30.93 1.49 -28.33
N ASP A 414 30.39 0.46 -27.67
CA ASP A 414 29.82 -0.74 -28.31
C ASP A 414 28.28 -0.74 -28.31
N GLY A 415 27.67 0.40 -27.99
CA GLY A 415 26.22 0.58 -27.90
C GLY A 415 25.79 1.28 -26.60
N PRO A 416 24.47 1.46 -26.39
CA PRO A 416 23.95 2.06 -25.16
C PRO A 416 24.30 1.23 -23.92
N GLN A 417 24.70 1.90 -22.84
CA GLN A 417 24.92 1.31 -21.52
C GLN A 417 23.75 1.67 -20.60
N THR A 418 23.27 0.70 -19.81
CA THR A 418 22.17 0.89 -18.86
C THR A 418 22.64 0.74 -17.42
N PHE A 419 22.05 1.54 -16.52
CA PHE A 419 22.36 1.55 -15.09
C PHE A 419 21.07 1.66 -14.28
N GLU A 420 20.99 0.94 -13.16
CA GLU A 420 19.89 1.08 -12.22
C GLU A 420 20.13 2.27 -11.28
N VAL A 421 19.13 3.15 -11.17
CA VAL A 421 19.16 4.32 -10.29
C VAL A 421 17.95 4.24 -9.34
N ARG A 422 18.21 3.90 -8.08
CA ARG A 422 17.18 3.84 -7.03
C ARG A 422 17.08 5.17 -6.28
N LEU A 423 16.36 6.13 -6.85
CA LEU A 423 16.22 7.48 -6.28
C LEU A 423 15.28 7.48 -5.07
N ARG A 424 15.80 7.90 -3.92
CA ARG A 424 15.08 8.03 -2.64
C ARG A 424 15.54 9.29 -1.90
N PRO A 425 14.81 9.78 -0.87
CA PRO A 425 15.25 10.94 -0.08
C PRO A 425 16.65 10.78 0.53
N ASP A 426 17.02 9.55 0.90
CA ASP A 426 18.30 9.16 1.49
C ASP A 426 19.32 8.64 0.47
N ASN A 427 18.96 8.54 -0.82
CA ASN A 427 19.82 8.04 -1.89
C ASN A 427 19.68 8.89 -3.16
N THR A 428 20.51 9.94 -3.26
CA THR A 428 20.38 11.02 -4.26
C THR A 428 21.60 11.17 -5.18
N ARG A 429 22.67 10.40 -4.95
CA ARG A 429 23.95 10.54 -5.67
C ARG A 429 24.36 9.20 -6.27
N PHE A 430 24.69 9.20 -7.56
CA PHE A 430 25.05 7.98 -8.29
C PHE A 430 26.24 8.26 -9.21
N ASP A 431 27.24 7.40 -9.16
CA ASP A 431 28.41 7.46 -10.04
C ASP A 431 28.28 6.39 -11.14
N LEU A 432 28.35 6.82 -12.39
CA LEU A 432 28.20 5.97 -13.58
C LEU A 432 29.53 5.93 -14.34
N LEU A 433 29.96 4.73 -14.72
CA LEU A 433 31.20 4.52 -15.49
C LEU A 433 30.85 4.25 -16.95
N ALA A 434 31.08 5.26 -17.80
CA ALA A 434 30.82 5.19 -19.23
C ALA A 434 32.02 4.63 -19.99
N ASP A 435 31.75 3.83 -21.02
CA ASP A 435 32.76 3.29 -21.92
C ASP A 435 32.85 4.21 -23.15
N GLN A 436 33.69 5.25 -23.12
CA GLN A 436 33.80 6.16 -24.27
C GLN A 436 34.71 5.58 -25.37
N PRO A 437 34.44 5.90 -26.65
CA PRO A 437 35.38 5.64 -27.72
C PRO A 437 36.70 6.39 -27.46
N GLU A 438 37.82 5.79 -27.85
CA GLU A 438 39.14 6.43 -27.72
C GLU A 438 39.16 7.70 -28.60
N SER A 439 39.54 8.82 -27.99
CA SER A 439 39.65 10.14 -28.63
C SER A 439 40.76 10.20 -29.66
#